data_AF-A0A8J6IB52-F1
#
_entry.id   AF-A0A8J6IB52-F1
#
_cell.length_a   1.000
_cell.length_b   1.000
_cell.length_c   1.000
_cell.angle_alpha   90.00
_cell.angle_beta   90.00
_cell.angle_gamma   90.00
#
_symmetry.space_group_name_H-M   'P 1'
#
loop_
_entity.id
_entity.type
_entity.pdbx_description
1 polymer ?
#
loop_
_entity_poly.entity_id
_entity_poly.type
_entity_poly.pdbx_seq_one_letter_code
_entity_poly.pdbx_strand_id
1 'polypeptide(L)'
;MCRLVGWVSTTPITVAEALGESGLAELTELSRLHADGWGIAWWEGERLRSQTSQQPAHSSPEFTGAVRAVRSDAVLLHLRWATPGITVGAANTHPFLADDRWAFGHNGAVRPAEDLLAFLTQDQRAALNGDTDSERLMHLLLTRTGAHGLDDGLRLTVADVGRDLTPSSLNSLLLGPDELTALCCHYVPPPGTTPAPSLLPEDQPGYFDLCWARLGDAAIVASEPLGQHQWEPIPNGTALVLRRSDAEVRAVEVGTFPPAALAREQSRRELAAAPHPTAPTPGTAHIRVGCDFVFNVPVPVAAVFQVEPQDEPRQRLLAHSLSFLPAAEHTTYQDTFGNRCSRLDVAPGPFSLHYDAIVEVPRALDEADFDAPEDAVQDLPSEVLLYLLPSRFCVSDVLAEEAINRFGGLDPGWHRVQAVVDAVNSHLTFGYGDSSPTYTAADAFAAGKGVCRDFAHLAISFCRALNIPARYVFGYIPDLDLPIDPAEMDFAAWMEVWLGGRWWTFDPRNNAHRSGRIVIGRGRDAVDVAMVTTYGLVDLVHMKVWADVVLPDTGQEGRGPTPRR
;
A
#
# COMPACT_ATOMS: atom_id res chain seq x y z
N MET A 1 -18.45 -7.07 -4.25
CA MET A 1 -17.87 -7.08 -5.61
C MET A 1 -18.94 -7.23 -6.70
N CYS A 2 -18.73 -6.63 -7.86
CA CYS A 2 -19.80 -6.16 -8.74
C CYS A 2 -20.08 -7.12 -9.93
N ARG A 3 -21.08 -6.78 -10.77
CA ARG A 3 -21.27 -7.42 -12.09
C ARG A 3 -21.30 -6.37 -13.19
N LEU A 4 -20.62 -6.67 -14.28
CA LEU A 4 -20.45 -5.81 -15.44
C LEU A 4 -21.18 -6.40 -16.64
N VAL A 5 -21.86 -5.56 -17.39
CA VAL A 5 -22.39 -5.87 -18.72
C VAL A 5 -22.12 -4.66 -19.61
N GLY A 6 -21.63 -4.85 -20.83
CA GLY A 6 -21.51 -3.75 -21.77
C GLY A 6 -21.49 -4.24 -23.20
N TRP A 7 -21.93 -3.42 -24.13
CA TRP A 7 -21.92 -3.76 -25.55
C TRP A 7 -21.69 -2.55 -26.43
N VAL A 8 -21.31 -2.85 -27.67
CA VAL A 8 -21.41 -1.92 -28.81
C VAL A 8 -22.23 -2.58 -29.92
N SER A 9 -22.94 -1.80 -30.71
CA SER A 9 -23.79 -2.27 -31.81
C SER A 9 -23.89 -1.22 -32.90
N THR A 10 -23.91 -1.62 -34.17
CA THR A 10 -24.12 -0.66 -35.27
C THR A 10 -25.57 -0.19 -35.36
N THR A 11 -26.51 -0.99 -34.85
CA THR A 11 -27.91 -0.64 -34.70
C THR A 11 -28.23 -0.43 -33.23
N PRO A 12 -28.77 0.74 -32.81
CA PRO A 12 -29.13 0.94 -31.42
C PRO A 12 -30.11 -0.12 -30.91
N ILE A 13 -29.79 -0.72 -29.77
CA ILE A 13 -30.57 -1.76 -29.09
C ILE A 13 -30.68 -1.46 -27.60
N THR A 14 -31.64 -2.11 -26.94
CA THR A 14 -31.87 -2.04 -25.50
C THR A 14 -31.13 -3.17 -24.77
N VAL A 15 -30.98 -3.05 -23.43
CA VAL A 15 -30.41 -4.13 -22.60
C VAL A 15 -31.23 -5.42 -22.79
N ALA A 16 -32.57 -5.30 -22.82
CA ALA A 16 -33.47 -6.44 -23.00
C ALA A 16 -33.30 -7.14 -24.36
N GLU A 17 -33.06 -6.38 -25.43
CA GLU A 17 -32.75 -6.94 -26.76
C GLU A 17 -31.36 -7.57 -26.80
N ALA A 18 -30.38 -6.94 -26.13
CA ALA A 18 -28.99 -7.40 -26.12
C ALA A 18 -28.80 -8.73 -25.35
N LEU A 19 -29.51 -8.93 -24.24
CA LEU A 19 -29.42 -10.13 -23.40
C LEU A 19 -30.53 -11.16 -23.68
N GLY A 20 -31.60 -10.75 -24.35
CA GLY A 20 -32.86 -11.48 -24.39
C GLY A 20 -33.58 -11.52 -23.02
N GLU A 21 -34.84 -11.98 -23.01
CA GLU A 21 -35.65 -12.02 -21.78
C GLU A 21 -35.08 -12.95 -20.70
N SER A 22 -34.48 -14.08 -21.10
CA SER A 22 -33.87 -15.00 -20.14
C SER A 22 -32.59 -14.41 -19.52
N GLY A 23 -31.71 -13.82 -20.34
CA GLY A 23 -30.48 -13.20 -19.85
C GLY A 23 -30.77 -11.96 -18.98
N LEU A 24 -31.80 -11.20 -19.32
CA LEU A 24 -32.25 -10.09 -18.48
C LEU A 24 -32.78 -10.58 -17.13
N ALA A 25 -33.54 -11.69 -17.11
CA ALA A 25 -34.03 -12.27 -15.86
C ALA A 25 -32.87 -12.78 -14.99
N GLU A 26 -31.89 -13.46 -15.58
CA GLU A 26 -30.67 -13.92 -14.90
C GLU A 26 -29.87 -12.75 -14.31
N LEU A 27 -29.62 -11.70 -15.10
CA LEU A 27 -28.95 -10.48 -14.63
C LEU A 27 -29.72 -9.83 -13.46
N THR A 28 -31.04 -9.78 -13.56
CA THR A 28 -31.89 -9.20 -12.51
C THR A 28 -31.79 -10.02 -11.23
N GLU A 29 -31.77 -11.34 -11.32
CA GLU A 29 -31.63 -12.24 -10.17
C GLU A 29 -30.27 -12.11 -9.48
N LEU A 30 -29.18 -11.86 -10.23
CA LEU A 30 -27.87 -11.56 -9.64
C LEU A 30 -27.93 -10.37 -8.65
N SER A 31 -28.79 -9.38 -8.90
CA SER A 31 -28.94 -8.23 -7.99
C SER A 31 -29.56 -8.56 -6.62
N ARG A 32 -30.00 -9.81 -6.38
CA ARG A 32 -30.32 -10.25 -5.01
C ARG A 32 -29.08 -10.38 -4.14
N LEU A 33 -27.96 -10.74 -4.75
CA LEU A 33 -26.65 -10.79 -4.12
C LEU A 33 -25.95 -9.44 -4.28
N HIS A 34 -25.98 -8.86 -5.48
CA HIS A 34 -25.40 -7.56 -5.80
C HIS A 34 -26.45 -6.45 -5.58
N ALA A 35 -26.82 -6.26 -4.32
CA ALA A 35 -28.01 -5.51 -3.92
C ALA A 35 -27.74 -4.04 -3.54
N ASP A 36 -26.50 -3.55 -3.63
CA ASP A 36 -26.11 -2.21 -3.15
C ASP A 36 -26.25 -1.10 -4.20
N GLY A 37 -27.05 -1.37 -5.23
CA GLY A 37 -27.37 -0.43 -6.29
C GLY A 37 -27.07 -0.95 -7.69
N TRP A 38 -27.40 -0.13 -8.67
CA TRP A 38 -27.12 -0.36 -10.07
C TRP A 38 -26.85 0.97 -10.78
N GLY A 39 -26.21 0.89 -11.94
CA GLY A 39 -26.12 2.02 -12.84
C GLY A 39 -25.97 1.61 -14.28
N ILE A 40 -26.35 2.52 -15.17
CA ILE A 40 -26.25 2.37 -16.62
C ILE A 40 -25.71 3.67 -17.21
N ALA A 41 -24.77 3.56 -18.14
CA ALA A 41 -24.28 4.65 -18.96
C ALA A 41 -24.42 4.29 -20.44
N TRP A 42 -24.84 5.25 -21.26
CA TRP A 42 -25.12 5.02 -22.68
C TRP A 42 -24.89 6.27 -23.51
N TRP A 43 -24.66 6.09 -24.80
CA TRP A 43 -24.59 7.20 -25.75
C TRP A 43 -25.96 7.54 -26.34
N GLU A 44 -26.31 8.83 -26.29
CA GLU A 44 -27.49 9.41 -26.93
C GLU A 44 -27.00 10.44 -27.95
N GLY A 45 -26.77 9.99 -29.18
CA GLY A 45 -26.05 10.78 -30.19
C GLY A 45 -24.63 11.08 -29.73
N GLU A 46 -24.25 12.35 -29.65
CA GLU A 46 -22.93 12.81 -29.22
C GLU A 46 -22.83 13.07 -27.70
N ARG A 47 -23.84 12.69 -26.92
CA ARG A 47 -23.85 12.91 -25.47
C ARG A 47 -23.83 11.59 -24.72
N LEU A 48 -22.87 11.46 -23.80
CA LEU A 48 -22.88 10.41 -22.81
C LEU A 48 -23.93 10.72 -21.74
N ARG A 49 -24.79 9.74 -21.44
CA ARG A 49 -25.81 9.80 -20.40
C ARG A 49 -25.53 8.73 -19.37
N SER A 50 -25.96 8.96 -18.14
CA SER A 50 -25.97 7.92 -17.11
C SER A 50 -27.17 8.04 -16.20
N GLN A 51 -27.49 6.93 -15.56
CA GLN A 51 -28.46 6.83 -14.48
C GLN A 51 -27.94 5.85 -13.45
N THR A 52 -27.98 6.23 -12.18
CA THR A 52 -27.56 5.39 -11.05
C THR A 52 -28.65 5.34 -9.99
N SER A 53 -28.71 4.24 -9.25
CA SER A 53 -29.63 4.05 -8.12
C SER A 53 -28.95 3.24 -7.03
N GLN A 54 -29.30 3.52 -5.77
CA GLN A 54 -28.87 2.73 -4.62
C GLN A 54 -29.82 1.57 -4.32
N GLN A 55 -30.97 1.50 -5.01
CA GLN A 55 -31.90 0.38 -4.85
C GLN A 55 -31.38 -0.87 -5.58
N PRO A 56 -31.61 -2.07 -5.04
CA PRO A 56 -31.33 -3.31 -5.76
C PRO A 56 -32.13 -3.38 -7.07
N ALA A 57 -31.49 -3.82 -8.15
CA ALA A 57 -32.10 -3.85 -9.49
C ALA A 57 -33.39 -4.69 -9.54
N HIS A 58 -33.44 -5.83 -8.84
CA HIS A 58 -34.62 -6.72 -8.76
C HIS A 58 -35.84 -6.06 -8.12
N SER A 59 -35.66 -4.97 -7.39
CA SER A 59 -36.73 -4.23 -6.72
C SER A 59 -36.95 -2.82 -7.28
N SER A 60 -36.16 -2.38 -8.27
CA SER A 60 -36.18 -1.01 -8.78
C SER A 60 -37.08 -0.91 -10.03
N PRO A 61 -38.19 -0.15 -9.97
CA PRO A 61 -39.00 0.17 -11.14
C PRO A 61 -38.20 0.95 -12.18
N GLU A 62 -37.28 1.80 -11.73
CA GLU A 62 -36.40 2.60 -12.60
C GLU A 62 -35.46 1.69 -13.41
N PHE A 63 -34.91 0.63 -12.79
CA PHE A 63 -34.11 -0.37 -13.51
C PHE A 63 -34.94 -1.05 -14.60
N THR A 64 -36.13 -1.53 -14.23
CA THR A 64 -37.06 -2.22 -15.14
C THR A 64 -37.43 -1.34 -16.35
N GLY A 65 -37.61 -0.04 -16.11
CA GLY A 65 -37.83 0.94 -17.17
C GLY A 65 -36.57 1.14 -18.03
N ALA A 66 -35.43 1.41 -17.40
CA ALA A 66 -34.18 1.72 -18.09
C ALA A 66 -33.73 0.60 -19.04
N VAL A 67 -33.74 -0.66 -18.60
CA VAL A 67 -33.28 -1.81 -19.40
C VAL A 67 -34.14 -2.06 -20.65
N ARG A 68 -35.37 -1.54 -20.70
CA ARG A 68 -36.30 -1.66 -21.85
C ARG A 68 -36.44 -0.38 -22.66
N ALA A 69 -36.12 0.78 -22.09
CA ALA A 69 -36.32 2.09 -22.72
C ALA A 69 -35.03 2.68 -23.28
N VAL A 70 -33.88 2.45 -22.62
CA VAL A 70 -32.58 2.96 -23.08
C VAL A 70 -32.17 2.19 -24.32
N ARG A 71 -32.24 2.86 -25.48
CA ARG A 71 -31.83 2.33 -26.77
C ARG A 71 -30.58 3.07 -27.24
N SER A 72 -29.47 2.35 -27.38
CA SER A 72 -28.18 2.96 -27.70
C SER A 72 -27.30 2.00 -28.51
N ASP A 73 -26.36 2.57 -29.25
CA ASP A 73 -25.30 1.87 -29.96
C ASP A 73 -24.16 1.44 -29.02
N ALA A 74 -24.05 2.02 -27.82
CA ALA A 74 -23.07 1.57 -26.83
C ALA A 74 -23.54 1.81 -25.39
N VAL A 75 -23.41 0.78 -24.56
CA VAL A 75 -23.88 0.80 -23.17
C VAL A 75 -22.90 0.12 -22.23
N LEU A 76 -22.82 0.63 -21.01
CA LEU A 76 -22.17 0.01 -19.85
C LEU A 76 -23.20 -0.04 -18.71
N LEU A 77 -23.46 -1.24 -18.19
CA LEU A 77 -24.34 -1.51 -17.06
C LEU A 77 -23.55 -2.18 -15.93
N HIS A 78 -23.84 -1.77 -14.70
CA HIS A 78 -23.14 -2.20 -13.49
C HIS A 78 -24.13 -2.55 -12.40
N LEU A 79 -23.97 -3.72 -11.77
CA LEU A 79 -24.64 -4.09 -10.52
C LEU A 79 -23.64 -4.03 -9.38
N ARG A 80 -23.98 -3.28 -8.32
CA ARG A 80 -23.07 -2.98 -7.21
C ARG A 80 -23.26 -3.95 -6.06
N TRP A 81 -22.13 -4.35 -5.46
CA TRP A 81 -22.10 -4.98 -4.14
C TRP A 81 -20.96 -4.34 -3.35
N ALA A 82 -21.33 -3.54 -2.35
CA ALA A 82 -20.43 -2.72 -1.56
C ALA A 82 -19.61 -3.58 -0.58
N THR A 83 -18.33 -3.22 -0.42
CA THR A 83 -17.49 -3.81 0.61
C THR A 83 -18.02 -3.44 2.00
N PRO A 84 -18.12 -4.38 2.95
CA PRO A 84 -18.57 -4.08 4.30
C PRO A 84 -17.78 -2.92 4.93
N GLY A 85 -18.48 -1.90 5.42
CA GLY A 85 -17.87 -0.71 6.05
C GLY A 85 -17.73 0.53 5.17
N ILE A 86 -18.00 0.45 3.86
CA ILE A 86 -18.05 1.62 2.97
C ILE A 86 -19.48 2.17 2.91
N THR A 87 -19.63 3.49 3.08
CA THR A 87 -20.93 4.17 2.95
C THR A 87 -21.47 4.01 1.52
N VAL A 88 -22.67 3.43 1.39
CA VAL A 88 -23.41 3.39 0.12
C VAL A 88 -23.97 4.79 -0.14
N GLY A 89 -23.35 5.51 -1.06
CA GLY A 89 -23.77 6.83 -1.53
C GLY A 89 -23.77 6.93 -3.05
N ALA A 90 -24.49 7.92 -3.59
CA ALA A 90 -24.60 8.15 -5.04
C ALA A 90 -23.23 8.45 -5.68
N ALA A 91 -22.35 9.12 -4.94
CA ALA A 91 -20.97 9.39 -5.35
C ALA A 91 -20.10 8.13 -5.51
N ASN A 92 -20.53 6.98 -4.97
CA ASN A 92 -19.77 5.73 -4.99
C ASN A 92 -20.47 4.63 -5.82
N THR A 93 -21.57 4.96 -6.52
CA THR A 93 -22.30 4.02 -7.37
C THR A 93 -21.85 4.18 -8.82
N HIS A 94 -21.23 3.14 -9.35
CA HIS A 94 -20.83 3.05 -10.74
C HIS A 94 -22.04 3.13 -11.69
N PRO A 95 -21.86 3.57 -12.95
CA PRO A 95 -20.58 3.93 -13.57
C PRO A 95 -20.08 5.31 -13.16
N PHE A 96 -18.76 5.45 -12.97
CA PHE A 96 -18.12 6.76 -12.80
C PHE A 96 -18.05 7.49 -14.14
N LEU A 97 -18.20 8.81 -14.13
CA LEU A 97 -18.11 9.65 -15.32
C LEU A 97 -16.88 10.53 -15.27
N ALA A 98 -16.22 10.72 -16.41
CA ALA A 98 -15.15 11.69 -16.59
C ALA A 98 -15.31 12.50 -17.88
N ASP A 99 -15.13 13.82 -17.78
CA ASP A 99 -15.18 14.80 -18.86
C ASP A 99 -16.41 14.71 -19.78
N ASP A 100 -17.57 14.24 -19.27
CA ASP A 100 -18.79 13.96 -20.04
C ASP A 100 -18.58 13.06 -21.29
N ARG A 101 -17.46 12.33 -21.34
CA ARG A 101 -17.05 11.51 -22.50
C ARG A 101 -16.71 10.07 -22.14
N TRP A 102 -16.46 9.79 -20.87
CA TRP A 102 -16.04 8.47 -20.41
C TRP A 102 -16.97 7.98 -19.31
N ALA A 103 -17.37 6.71 -19.40
CA ALA A 103 -18.03 5.98 -18.33
C ALA A 103 -17.18 4.78 -17.92
N PHE A 104 -17.05 4.53 -16.61
CA PHE A 104 -16.22 3.47 -16.09
C PHE A 104 -16.95 2.59 -15.07
N GLY A 105 -16.84 1.28 -15.26
CA GLY A 105 -17.36 0.26 -14.34
C GLY A 105 -16.22 -0.66 -13.88
N HIS A 106 -16.04 -0.82 -12.57
CA HIS A 106 -15.01 -1.70 -12.00
C HIS A 106 -15.64 -2.87 -11.23
N ASN A 107 -15.09 -4.07 -11.42
CA ASN A 107 -15.35 -5.25 -10.61
C ASN A 107 -14.02 -5.75 -10.05
N GLY A 108 -13.62 -5.16 -8.94
CA GLY A 108 -12.28 -5.33 -8.39
C GLY A 108 -12.09 -4.48 -7.15
N ALA A 109 -10.96 -4.71 -6.49
CA ALA A 109 -10.50 -3.91 -5.38
C ALA A 109 -8.99 -3.75 -5.52
N VAL A 110 -8.50 -2.52 -5.46
CA VAL A 110 -7.06 -2.22 -5.38
C VAL A 110 -6.73 -1.77 -3.96
N ARG A 111 -5.74 -2.40 -3.34
CA ARG A 111 -5.35 -2.12 -1.95
C ARG A 111 -3.84 -1.86 -1.84
N PRO A 112 -3.41 -0.84 -1.08
CA PRO A 112 -4.21 0.27 -0.53
C PRO A 112 -4.81 1.13 -1.66
N ALA A 113 -5.98 1.72 -1.42
CA ALA A 113 -6.69 2.48 -2.46
C ALA A 113 -6.08 3.86 -2.67
N GLU A 114 -5.47 4.42 -1.63
CA GLU A 114 -4.81 5.71 -1.55
C GLU A 114 -3.51 5.76 -2.36
N ASP A 115 -2.82 4.63 -2.48
CA ASP A 115 -1.54 4.55 -3.20
C ASP A 115 -1.75 4.72 -4.73
N LEU A 116 -2.98 4.51 -5.22
CA LEU A 116 -3.34 4.88 -6.59
C LEU A 116 -3.15 6.40 -6.85
N LEU A 117 -3.19 7.24 -5.81
CA LEU A 117 -2.95 8.68 -5.93
C LEU A 117 -1.52 9.00 -6.38
N ALA A 118 -0.53 8.15 -6.05
CA ALA A 118 0.85 8.34 -6.47
C ALA A 118 0.99 8.36 -7.99
N PHE A 119 0.11 7.63 -8.70
CA PHE A 119 0.09 7.57 -10.15
C PHE A 119 -0.72 8.69 -10.82
N LEU A 120 -1.43 9.52 -10.04
CA LEU A 120 -2.25 10.62 -10.55
C LEU A 120 -1.52 11.96 -10.46
N THR A 121 -1.67 12.78 -11.49
CA THR A 121 -1.21 14.18 -11.49
C THR A 121 -2.03 15.03 -10.52
N GLN A 122 -1.53 16.20 -10.14
CA GLN A 122 -2.21 17.11 -9.21
C GLN A 122 -3.62 17.51 -9.69
N ASP A 123 -3.77 17.81 -10.98
CA ASP A 123 -5.06 18.17 -11.58
C ASP A 123 -6.07 17.02 -11.53
N GLN A 124 -5.60 15.78 -11.69
CA GLN A 124 -6.44 14.58 -11.60
C GLN A 124 -6.88 14.30 -10.18
N ARG A 125 -6.00 14.50 -9.19
CA ARG A 125 -6.36 14.40 -7.77
C ARG A 125 -7.44 15.41 -7.41
N ALA A 126 -7.38 16.62 -7.98
CA ALA A 126 -8.38 17.65 -7.77
C ALA A 126 -9.73 17.37 -8.46
N ALA A 127 -9.74 16.50 -9.48
CA ALA A 127 -10.96 16.11 -10.22
C ALA A 127 -11.70 14.91 -9.60
N LEU A 128 -11.13 14.25 -8.60
CA LEU A 128 -11.78 13.15 -7.88
C LEU A 128 -13.00 13.65 -7.11
N ASN A 129 -14.13 12.97 -7.27
CA ASN A 129 -15.37 13.28 -6.56
C ASN A 129 -15.55 12.44 -5.28
N GLY A 130 -14.84 11.31 -5.20
CA GLY A 130 -14.86 10.38 -4.08
C GLY A 130 -13.48 9.85 -3.72
N ASP A 131 -13.47 8.86 -2.84
CA ASP A 131 -12.28 8.25 -2.25
C ASP A 131 -12.13 6.76 -2.61
N THR A 132 -12.89 6.30 -3.59
CA THR A 132 -12.87 4.90 -4.02
C THR A 132 -11.63 4.59 -4.86
N ASP A 133 -11.09 3.39 -4.67
CA ASP A 133 -10.05 2.81 -5.53
C ASP A 133 -10.45 2.82 -7.01
N SER A 134 -11.73 2.56 -7.27
CA SER A 134 -12.32 2.42 -8.60
C SER A 134 -12.31 3.73 -9.38
N GLU A 135 -12.63 4.86 -8.75
CA GLU A 135 -12.53 6.19 -9.38
C GLU A 135 -11.06 6.55 -9.65
N ARG A 136 -10.15 6.27 -8.70
CA ARG A 136 -8.71 6.52 -8.91
C ARG A 136 -8.15 5.68 -10.06
N LEU A 137 -8.56 4.41 -10.17
CA LEU A 137 -8.19 3.52 -11.27
C LEU A 137 -8.71 4.04 -12.61
N MET A 138 -9.94 4.59 -12.67
CA MET A 138 -10.47 5.23 -13.88
C MET A 138 -9.56 6.36 -14.35
N HIS A 139 -9.21 7.29 -13.46
CA HIS A 139 -8.35 8.41 -13.82
C HIS A 139 -6.96 7.95 -14.26
N LEU A 140 -6.40 6.94 -13.60
CA LEU A 140 -5.11 6.36 -13.99
C LEU A 140 -5.15 5.79 -15.42
N LEU A 141 -6.18 5.01 -15.72
CA LEU A 141 -6.38 4.44 -17.05
C LEU A 141 -6.51 5.53 -18.11
N LEU A 142 -7.40 6.52 -17.89
CA LEU A 142 -7.60 7.63 -18.83
C LEU A 142 -6.32 8.44 -19.07
N THR A 143 -5.51 8.62 -18.03
CA THR A 143 -4.22 9.32 -18.12
C THR A 143 -3.26 8.57 -19.02
N ARG A 144 -3.07 7.28 -18.75
CA ARG A 144 -2.08 6.46 -19.43
C ARG A 144 -2.47 6.17 -20.86
N THR A 145 -3.76 5.91 -21.11
CA THR A 145 -4.26 5.71 -22.47
C THR A 145 -4.23 7.00 -23.27
N GLY A 146 -4.48 8.15 -22.64
CA GLY A 146 -4.32 9.46 -23.26
C GLY A 146 -2.86 9.80 -23.59
N ALA A 147 -1.90 9.43 -22.72
CA ALA A 147 -0.49 9.76 -22.88
C ALA A 147 0.28 8.79 -23.80
N HIS A 148 -0.07 7.50 -23.77
CA HIS A 148 0.69 6.43 -24.44
C HIS A 148 -0.10 5.71 -25.54
N GLY A 149 -1.38 6.07 -25.74
CA GLY A 149 -2.31 5.29 -26.56
C GLY A 149 -2.94 4.16 -25.75
N LEU A 150 -4.08 3.63 -26.23
CA LEU A 150 -4.88 2.67 -25.49
C LEU A 150 -4.08 1.43 -25.05
N ASP A 151 -3.43 0.75 -26.00
CA ASP A 151 -2.78 -0.54 -25.74
C ASP A 151 -1.65 -0.43 -24.72
N ASP A 152 -0.76 0.54 -24.92
CA ASP A 152 0.38 0.76 -24.02
C ASP A 152 -0.07 1.35 -22.69
N GLY A 153 -1.09 2.21 -22.70
CA GLY A 153 -1.69 2.72 -21.47
C GLY A 153 -2.29 1.62 -20.59
N LEU A 154 -2.98 0.65 -21.20
CA LEU A 154 -3.50 -0.53 -20.51
C LEU A 154 -2.38 -1.41 -19.94
N ARG A 155 -1.38 -1.75 -20.76
CA ARG A 155 -0.21 -2.55 -20.33
C ARG A 155 0.53 -1.91 -19.17
N LEU A 156 0.83 -0.61 -19.28
CA LEU A 156 1.50 0.13 -18.21
C LEU A 156 0.66 0.07 -16.94
N THR A 157 -0.66 0.33 -17.03
CA THR A 157 -1.56 0.30 -15.87
C THR A 157 -1.53 -1.06 -15.18
N VAL A 158 -1.71 -2.15 -15.92
CA VAL A 158 -1.67 -3.50 -15.37
C VAL A 158 -0.30 -3.82 -14.76
N ALA A 159 0.79 -3.45 -15.43
CA ALA A 159 2.15 -3.71 -14.98
C ALA A 159 2.48 -2.97 -13.68
N ASP A 160 2.17 -1.67 -13.58
CA ASP A 160 2.54 -0.88 -12.40
C ASP A 160 1.59 -1.13 -11.22
N VAL A 161 0.27 -1.17 -11.46
CA VAL A 161 -0.69 -1.53 -10.39
C VAL A 161 -0.43 -2.95 -9.90
N GLY A 162 -0.06 -3.87 -10.79
CA GLY A 162 0.30 -5.24 -10.44
C GLY A 162 1.67 -5.40 -9.78
N ARG A 163 2.60 -4.45 -9.97
CA ARG A 163 3.93 -4.43 -9.34
C ARG A 163 3.88 -3.81 -7.95
N ASP A 164 3.22 -2.67 -7.84
CA ASP A 164 3.36 -1.76 -6.71
C ASP A 164 2.19 -1.88 -5.72
N LEU A 165 1.04 -2.46 -6.14
CA LEU A 165 -0.18 -2.58 -5.33
C LEU A 165 -0.68 -4.02 -5.25
N THR A 166 -1.73 -4.25 -4.45
CA THR A 166 -2.38 -5.57 -4.29
C THR A 166 -3.82 -5.57 -4.82
N PRO A 167 -4.03 -5.66 -6.15
CA PRO A 167 -5.36 -5.79 -6.72
C PRO A 167 -5.93 -7.21 -6.55
N SER A 168 -7.20 -7.35 -6.15
CA SER A 168 -7.96 -8.60 -6.29
C SER A 168 -8.37 -8.85 -7.74
N SER A 169 -8.74 -7.78 -8.43
CA SER A 169 -9.11 -7.73 -9.83
C SER A 169 -8.99 -6.29 -10.32
N LEU A 170 -8.60 -6.11 -11.57
CA LEU A 170 -8.63 -4.85 -12.33
C LEU A 170 -9.74 -4.89 -13.40
N ASN A 171 -10.63 -5.88 -13.33
CA ASN A 171 -11.68 -6.06 -14.33
C ASN A 171 -12.52 -4.80 -14.44
N SER A 172 -12.58 -4.25 -15.64
CA SER A 172 -13.28 -3.00 -15.84
C SER A 172 -13.81 -2.86 -17.26
N LEU A 173 -14.89 -2.08 -17.36
CA LEU A 173 -15.43 -1.59 -18.62
C LEU A 173 -15.17 -0.08 -18.68
N LEU A 174 -14.56 0.38 -19.76
CA LEU A 174 -14.34 1.79 -20.06
C LEU A 174 -15.06 2.13 -21.37
N LEU A 175 -16.19 2.81 -21.26
CA LEU A 175 -17.00 3.27 -22.39
C LEU A 175 -16.55 4.68 -22.79
N GLY A 176 -16.05 4.82 -24.02
CA GLY A 176 -15.61 6.08 -24.61
C GLY A 176 -16.41 6.49 -25.85
N PRO A 177 -15.98 7.57 -26.52
CA PRO A 177 -16.63 8.07 -27.73
C PRO A 177 -16.48 7.15 -28.93
N ASP A 178 -15.39 6.38 -29.04
CA ASP A 178 -15.12 5.57 -30.23
C ASP A 178 -15.21 4.06 -29.97
N GLU A 179 -15.11 3.65 -28.70
CA GLU A 179 -14.98 2.24 -28.32
C GLU A 179 -15.44 1.96 -26.89
N LEU A 180 -15.72 0.68 -26.63
CA LEU A 180 -15.87 0.10 -25.29
C LEU A 180 -14.67 -0.82 -25.05
N THR A 181 -13.90 -0.56 -24.00
CA THR A 181 -12.79 -1.42 -23.60
C THR A 181 -13.19 -2.27 -22.40
N ALA A 182 -13.02 -3.59 -22.50
CA ALA A 182 -13.22 -4.54 -21.42
C ALA A 182 -11.88 -5.14 -20.99
N LEU A 183 -11.34 -4.66 -19.87
CA LEU A 183 -10.12 -5.18 -19.27
C LEU A 183 -10.46 -6.43 -18.44
N CYS A 184 -9.86 -7.58 -18.76
CA CYS A 184 -9.91 -8.81 -17.97
C CYS A 184 -8.52 -9.08 -17.38
N CYS A 185 -8.33 -8.69 -16.13
CA CYS A 185 -7.08 -8.93 -15.43
C CYS A 185 -7.35 -9.09 -13.93
N HIS A 186 -7.24 -10.31 -13.43
CA HIS A 186 -7.57 -10.64 -12.05
C HIS A 186 -6.63 -11.69 -11.47
N TYR A 187 -6.65 -11.78 -10.15
CA TYR A 187 -5.87 -12.78 -9.42
C TYR A 187 -6.39 -14.19 -9.68
N VAL A 188 -5.51 -15.09 -10.15
CA VAL A 188 -5.78 -16.54 -10.25
C VAL A 188 -4.88 -17.28 -9.27
N PRO A 189 -5.44 -18.05 -8.31
CA PRO A 189 -4.65 -18.85 -7.38
C PRO A 189 -3.86 -19.95 -8.11
N PRO A 190 -2.66 -20.32 -7.64
CA PRO A 190 -1.87 -21.40 -8.23
C PRO A 190 -2.63 -22.74 -8.31
N PRO A 191 -2.30 -23.61 -9.27
CA PRO A 191 -2.82 -24.97 -9.29
C PRO A 191 -2.46 -25.72 -8.00
N GLY A 192 -3.47 -26.28 -7.30
CA GLY A 192 -3.25 -27.07 -6.08
C GLY A 192 -3.35 -26.30 -4.75
N THR A 193 -3.52 -24.96 -4.78
CA THR A 193 -3.98 -24.23 -3.59
C THR A 193 -5.48 -24.38 -3.44
N THR A 194 -5.92 -25.07 -2.39
CA THR A 194 -7.32 -25.05 -1.96
C THR A 194 -7.53 -23.77 -1.17
N PRO A 195 -8.29 -22.77 -1.67
CA PRO A 195 -8.66 -21.64 -0.83
C PRO A 195 -9.36 -22.18 0.41
N ALA A 196 -9.05 -21.61 1.58
CA ALA A 196 -9.83 -21.90 2.78
C ALA A 196 -11.31 -21.67 2.46
N PRO A 197 -12.24 -22.50 2.96
CA PRO A 197 -13.65 -22.30 2.69
C PRO A 197 -14.08 -20.91 3.20
N SER A 198 -14.18 -19.97 2.27
CA SER A 198 -14.72 -18.65 2.51
C SER A 198 -16.19 -18.65 2.13
N LEU A 199 -16.99 -17.94 2.92
CA LEU A 199 -18.41 -17.74 2.66
C LEU A 199 -18.65 -16.55 1.72
N LEU A 200 -17.60 -15.83 1.29
CA LEU A 200 -17.73 -14.67 0.43
C LEU A 200 -17.76 -15.08 -1.06
N PRO A 201 -18.75 -14.61 -1.84
CA PRO A 201 -18.84 -14.89 -3.27
C PRO A 201 -17.56 -14.62 -4.09
N GLU A 202 -16.78 -13.60 -3.74
CA GLU A 202 -15.53 -13.22 -4.44
C GLU A 202 -14.41 -14.26 -4.34
N ASP A 203 -14.51 -15.19 -3.38
CA ASP A 203 -13.54 -16.28 -3.20
C ASP A 203 -13.91 -17.53 -4.01
N GLN A 204 -15.04 -17.51 -4.74
CA GLN A 204 -15.42 -18.62 -5.62
C GLN A 204 -14.59 -18.62 -6.91
N PRO A 205 -14.12 -19.80 -7.38
CA PRO A 205 -13.43 -19.91 -8.66
C PRO A 205 -14.25 -19.32 -9.81
N GLY A 206 -13.60 -18.54 -10.67
CA GLY A 206 -14.24 -17.91 -11.84
C GLY A 206 -15.09 -16.67 -11.52
N TYR A 207 -15.12 -16.19 -10.28
CA TYR A 207 -15.91 -15.01 -9.92
C TYR A 207 -15.53 -13.74 -10.70
N PHE A 208 -14.25 -13.61 -11.06
CA PHE A 208 -13.71 -12.52 -11.87
C PHE A 208 -13.50 -12.90 -13.33
N ASP A 209 -14.10 -14.00 -13.81
CA ASP A 209 -14.07 -14.25 -15.25
C ASP A 209 -14.85 -13.14 -15.98
N LEU A 210 -14.44 -12.85 -17.21
CA LEU A 210 -15.25 -12.09 -18.15
C LEU A 210 -15.47 -12.97 -19.37
N CYS A 211 -16.61 -12.79 -20.02
CA CYS A 211 -16.95 -13.46 -21.26
C CYS A 211 -17.50 -12.46 -22.26
N TRP A 212 -17.43 -12.81 -23.54
CA TRP A 212 -17.96 -11.99 -24.62
C TRP A 212 -18.73 -12.83 -25.62
N ALA A 213 -19.63 -12.22 -26.38
CA ALA A 213 -20.38 -12.88 -27.43
C ALA A 213 -20.64 -11.94 -28.61
N ARG A 214 -20.87 -12.54 -29.78
CA ARG A 214 -21.31 -11.85 -31.00
C ARG A 214 -22.83 -12.01 -31.14
N LEU A 215 -23.54 -10.89 -31.30
CA LEU A 215 -24.99 -10.85 -31.52
C LEU A 215 -25.29 -10.06 -32.79
N GLY A 216 -25.29 -10.72 -33.95
CA GLY A 216 -25.52 -10.04 -35.23
C GLY A 216 -24.49 -8.93 -35.45
N ASP A 217 -24.97 -7.68 -35.45
CA ASP A 217 -24.17 -6.45 -35.60
C ASP A 217 -23.71 -5.83 -34.26
N ALA A 218 -23.83 -6.57 -33.15
CA ALA A 218 -23.40 -6.18 -31.81
C ALA A 218 -22.32 -7.11 -31.23
N ALA A 219 -21.45 -6.56 -30.39
CA ALA A 219 -20.52 -7.30 -29.54
C ALA A 219 -20.82 -6.98 -28.08
N ILE A 220 -21.01 -8.01 -27.25
CA ILE A 220 -21.35 -7.87 -25.83
C ILE A 220 -20.30 -8.53 -24.95
N VAL A 221 -20.02 -7.93 -23.79
CA VAL A 221 -19.17 -8.43 -22.73
C VAL A 221 -19.96 -8.49 -21.42
N ALA A 222 -19.77 -9.54 -20.63
CA ALA A 222 -20.39 -9.70 -19.33
C ALA A 222 -19.46 -10.39 -18.32
N SER A 223 -19.71 -10.19 -17.03
CA SER A 223 -19.01 -10.91 -15.94
C SER A 223 -19.36 -12.39 -15.84
N GLU A 224 -20.46 -12.82 -16.46
CA GLU A 224 -20.82 -14.23 -16.55
C GLU A 224 -21.70 -14.45 -17.79
N PRO A 225 -21.76 -15.68 -18.33
CA PRO A 225 -22.65 -15.99 -19.44
C PRO A 225 -24.11 -15.73 -19.06
N LEU A 226 -24.78 -14.87 -19.82
CA LEU A 226 -26.19 -14.53 -19.63
C LEU A 226 -27.02 -14.94 -20.86
N GLY A 227 -28.18 -15.54 -20.62
CA GLY A 227 -29.10 -15.95 -21.67
C GLY A 227 -28.55 -17.09 -22.55
N GLN A 228 -28.93 -17.08 -23.83
CA GLN A 228 -28.64 -18.18 -24.77
C GLN A 228 -27.56 -17.86 -25.81
N HIS A 229 -26.77 -16.80 -25.58
CA HIS A 229 -25.70 -16.45 -26.50
C HIS A 229 -24.57 -17.49 -26.45
N GLN A 230 -23.83 -17.60 -27.55
CA GLN A 230 -22.58 -18.38 -27.57
C GLN A 230 -21.48 -17.51 -26.96
N TRP A 231 -21.29 -17.67 -25.66
CA TRP A 231 -20.29 -16.96 -24.89
C TRP A 231 -18.90 -17.59 -25.03
N GLU A 232 -17.92 -16.75 -25.26
CA GLU A 232 -16.50 -17.10 -25.27
C GLU A 232 -15.82 -16.46 -24.05
N PRO A 233 -14.99 -17.19 -23.30
CA PRO A 233 -14.24 -16.59 -22.19
C PRO A 233 -13.21 -15.59 -22.71
N ILE A 234 -13.07 -14.46 -22.02
CA ILE A 234 -11.96 -13.54 -22.22
C ILE A 234 -10.78 -14.08 -21.40
N PRO A 235 -9.62 -14.38 -22.04
CA PRO A 235 -8.48 -14.88 -21.29
C PRO A 235 -7.99 -13.84 -20.26
N ASN A 236 -7.65 -14.29 -19.05
CA ASN A 236 -7.06 -13.43 -18.05
C ASN A 236 -5.76 -12.79 -18.57
N GLY A 237 -5.56 -11.50 -18.31
CA GLY A 237 -4.47 -10.71 -18.86
C GLY A 237 -4.72 -10.18 -20.28
N THR A 238 -5.99 -10.05 -20.66
CA THR A 238 -6.43 -9.54 -21.98
C THR A 238 -7.41 -8.39 -21.80
N ALA A 239 -7.30 -7.37 -22.65
CA ALA A 239 -8.37 -6.39 -22.85
C ALA A 239 -9.03 -6.61 -24.21
N LEU A 240 -10.37 -6.63 -24.25
CA LEU A 240 -11.12 -6.57 -25.51
C LEU A 240 -11.49 -5.12 -25.81
N VAL A 241 -11.24 -4.70 -27.04
CA VAL A 241 -11.58 -3.35 -27.52
C VAL A 241 -12.63 -3.49 -28.60
N LEU A 242 -13.83 -2.99 -28.29
CA LEU A 242 -15.03 -3.06 -29.09
C LEU A 242 -15.25 -1.71 -29.76
N ARG A 243 -14.99 -1.61 -31.07
CA ARG A 243 -15.13 -0.35 -31.80
C ARG A 243 -16.62 -0.06 -32.08
N ARG A 244 -17.07 1.17 -31.80
CA ARG A 244 -18.48 1.55 -31.95
C ARG A 244 -18.95 1.62 -33.41
N SER A 245 -18.07 1.99 -34.34
CA SER A 245 -18.46 2.25 -35.73
C SER A 245 -18.91 1.00 -36.50
N ASP A 246 -18.39 -0.17 -36.14
CA ASP A 246 -18.58 -1.43 -36.87
C ASP A 246 -18.72 -2.67 -35.95
N ALA A 247 -18.71 -2.47 -34.63
CA ALA A 247 -18.67 -3.52 -33.63
C ALA A 247 -17.47 -4.49 -33.79
N GLU A 248 -16.38 -4.08 -34.45
CA GLU A 248 -15.18 -4.89 -34.54
C GLU A 248 -14.58 -5.10 -33.15
N VAL A 249 -14.19 -6.34 -32.84
CA VAL A 249 -13.55 -6.72 -31.58
C VAL A 249 -12.10 -7.04 -31.87
N ARG A 250 -11.19 -6.39 -31.15
CA ARG A 250 -9.78 -6.79 -31.12
C ARG A 250 -9.36 -7.08 -29.69
N ALA A 251 -8.43 -8.02 -29.53
CA ALA A 251 -7.81 -8.33 -28.26
C ALA A 251 -6.46 -7.60 -28.12
N VAL A 252 -6.17 -7.15 -26.91
CA VAL A 252 -4.90 -6.57 -26.50
C VAL A 252 -4.36 -7.40 -25.35
N GLU A 253 -3.19 -7.98 -25.53
CA GLU A 253 -2.48 -8.64 -24.44
C GLU A 253 -1.90 -7.56 -23.50
N VAL A 254 -2.34 -7.60 -22.24
CA VAL A 254 -1.97 -6.63 -21.21
C VAL A 254 -1.10 -7.23 -20.11
N GLY A 255 -0.93 -8.56 -20.11
CA GLY A 255 -0.19 -9.31 -19.10
C GLY A 255 -1.03 -9.58 -17.85
N THR A 256 -0.47 -10.38 -16.94
CA THR A 256 -1.07 -10.68 -15.63
C THR A 256 -0.17 -10.20 -14.51
N PHE A 257 -0.71 -10.08 -13.31
CA PHE A 257 0.05 -9.82 -12.09
C PHE A 257 0.07 -11.08 -11.20
N PRO A 258 1.20 -11.35 -10.50
CA PRO A 258 1.29 -12.50 -9.62
C PRO A 258 0.33 -12.36 -8.42
N PRO A 259 -0.06 -13.46 -7.79
CA PRO A 259 -0.92 -13.45 -6.59
C PRO A 259 -0.40 -12.49 -5.53
N ALA A 260 -1.22 -11.71 -4.82
CA ALA A 260 -0.73 -10.83 -3.74
C ALA A 260 0.16 -11.57 -2.71
N ALA A 261 -0.07 -12.87 -2.49
CA ALA A 261 0.77 -13.74 -1.68
C ALA A 261 2.04 -14.25 -2.40
N LEU A 262 2.01 -14.48 -3.72
CA LEU A 262 3.18 -14.85 -4.54
C LEU A 262 3.98 -13.64 -5.03
N ALA A 263 3.44 -12.42 -5.09
CA ALA A 263 4.23 -11.21 -5.19
C ALA A 263 5.07 -11.04 -3.91
N ARG A 264 4.48 -11.37 -2.75
CA ARG A 264 5.20 -11.45 -1.46
C ARG A 264 6.14 -12.65 -1.37
N GLU A 265 5.77 -13.82 -1.91
CA GLU A 265 6.61 -15.02 -1.89
C GLU A 265 7.67 -15.04 -3.00
N GLN A 266 7.42 -14.46 -4.17
CA GLN A 266 8.40 -14.19 -5.24
C GLN A 266 9.26 -13.00 -4.87
N SER A 267 8.75 -11.92 -4.29
CA SER A 267 9.64 -10.90 -3.72
C SER A 267 10.47 -11.48 -2.58
N ARG A 268 9.92 -12.36 -1.71
CA ARG A 268 10.72 -13.11 -0.71
C ARG A 268 11.69 -14.10 -1.34
N ARG A 269 11.31 -14.83 -2.39
CA ARG A 269 12.16 -15.81 -3.09
C ARG A 269 13.14 -15.15 -4.02
N GLU A 270 12.88 -13.97 -4.54
CA GLU A 270 13.79 -13.14 -5.33
C GLU A 270 14.67 -12.31 -4.41
N LEU A 271 14.23 -11.92 -3.20
CA LEU A 271 15.14 -11.47 -2.13
C LEU A 271 16.00 -12.63 -1.58
N ALA A 272 15.45 -13.85 -1.47
CA ALA A 272 16.14 -15.01 -0.93
C ALA A 272 16.98 -15.78 -1.98
N ALA A 273 16.64 -15.67 -3.27
CA ALA A 273 17.33 -16.29 -4.40
C ALA A 273 17.96 -15.28 -5.37
N ALA A 274 17.82 -13.97 -5.13
CA ALA A 274 18.86 -13.03 -5.53
C ALA A 274 20.17 -13.62 -5.00
N PRO A 275 21.23 -13.65 -5.82
CA PRO A 275 22.52 -14.00 -5.28
C PRO A 275 22.72 -13.12 -4.04
N HIS A 276 22.99 -13.75 -2.90
CA HIS A 276 23.52 -13.04 -1.74
C HIS A 276 24.53 -12.01 -2.26
N PRO A 277 24.47 -10.74 -1.83
CA PRO A 277 25.46 -9.75 -2.25
C PRO A 277 26.83 -10.41 -2.19
N THR A 278 27.47 -10.46 -3.35
CA THR A 278 28.71 -11.18 -3.62
C THR A 278 29.79 -10.63 -2.70
N ALA A 279 29.92 -11.21 -1.51
CA ALA A 279 30.68 -10.67 -0.39
C ALA A 279 30.26 -9.22 -0.01
N PRO A 280 30.34 -8.83 1.28
CA PRO A 280 30.22 -7.41 1.62
C PRO A 280 31.28 -6.64 0.83
N THR A 281 30.85 -5.61 0.09
CA THR A 281 31.81 -4.69 -0.53
C THR A 281 32.58 -4.02 0.61
N PRO A 282 33.90 -4.23 0.75
CA PRO A 282 34.64 -3.62 1.85
C PRO A 282 34.55 -2.09 1.79
N GLY A 283 34.32 -1.45 2.93
CA GLY A 283 34.35 0.01 3.05
C GLY A 283 33.06 0.61 3.60
N THR A 284 32.95 1.93 3.43
CA THR A 284 31.81 2.74 3.87
C THR A 284 31.01 3.25 2.66
N ALA A 285 29.75 3.59 2.89
CA ALA A 285 28.89 4.32 1.98
C ALA A 285 28.49 5.65 2.61
N HIS A 286 28.24 6.66 1.79
CA HIS A 286 27.66 7.93 2.22
C HIS A 286 26.19 7.94 1.84
N ILE A 287 25.33 8.23 2.82
CA ILE A 287 23.89 8.23 2.67
C ILE A 287 23.39 9.63 2.99
N ARG A 288 22.65 10.23 2.06
CA ARG A 288 21.91 11.45 2.31
C ARG A 288 20.58 11.09 2.94
N VAL A 289 20.41 11.46 4.20
CA VAL A 289 19.16 11.25 4.95
C VAL A 289 18.51 12.57 5.30
N GLY A 290 17.20 12.57 5.45
CA GLY A 290 16.51 13.76 5.90
C GLY A 290 14.99 13.62 5.89
N CYS A 291 14.34 14.68 6.35
CA CYS A 291 12.90 14.75 6.39
C CYS A 291 12.37 16.18 6.29
N ASP A 292 11.16 16.29 5.75
CA ASP A 292 10.32 17.48 5.80
C ASP A 292 9.06 17.17 6.60
N PHE A 293 8.78 18.00 7.61
CA PHE A 293 7.49 18.02 8.29
C PHE A 293 6.82 19.37 8.09
N VAL A 294 5.52 19.36 7.79
CA VAL A 294 4.68 20.56 7.75
C VAL A 294 3.53 20.36 8.74
N PHE A 295 3.39 21.30 9.66
CA PHE A 295 2.37 21.33 10.68
C PHE A 295 1.49 22.57 10.51
N ASN A 296 0.24 22.45 10.93
CA ASN A 296 -0.61 23.58 11.28
C ASN A 296 -0.74 23.66 12.80
N VAL A 297 -0.31 24.78 13.38
CA VAL A 297 -0.24 24.96 14.84
C VAL A 297 -1.33 25.96 15.27
N PRO A 298 -2.42 25.52 15.91
CA PRO A 298 -3.55 26.39 16.23
C PRO A 298 -3.27 27.35 17.40
N VAL A 299 -2.45 26.92 18.36
CA VAL A 299 -2.06 27.68 19.56
C VAL A 299 -0.58 27.46 19.85
N PRO A 300 0.11 28.34 20.59
CA PRO A 300 1.53 28.15 20.88
C PRO A 300 1.76 26.79 21.54
N VAL A 301 2.73 26.02 21.05
CA VAL A 301 3.00 24.67 21.54
C VAL A 301 4.49 24.49 21.81
N ALA A 302 4.84 23.85 22.93
CA ALA A 302 6.19 23.33 23.10
C ALA A 302 6.31 22.02 22.33
N ALA A 303 7.41 21.84 21.60
CA ALA A 303 7.67 20.63 20.82
C ALA A 303 9.10 20.12 21.05
N VAL A 304 9.26 18.79 21.00
CA VAL A 304 10.54 18.09 21.00
C VAL A 304 10.62 17.24 19.75
N PHE A 305 11.69 17.39 18.99
CA PHE A 305 11.96 16.64 17.76
C PHE A 305 13.16 15.70 17.95
N GLN A 306 13.03 14.48 17.42
CA GLN A 306 14.10 13.50 17.31
C GLN A 306 14.14 13.01 15.85
N VAL A 307 14.92 13.69 15.01
CA VAL A 307 15.07 13.36 13.57
C VAL A 307 16.54 13.27 13.14
N GLU A 308 17.44 13.67 14.03
CA GLU A 308 18.87 13.81 13.77
C GLU A 308 19.58 12.49 14.14
N PRO A 309 20.30 11.83 13.21
CA PRO A 309 21.09 10.65 13.51
C PRO A 309 22.09 10.85 14.64
N GLN A 310 22.38 9.76 15.35
CA GLN A 310 23.46 9.71 16.33
C GLN A 310 24.83 9.72 15.63
N ASP A 311 25.88 10.13 16.34
CA ASP A 311 27.27 9.93 15.92
C ASP A 311 27.87 8.82 16.79
N GLU A 312 28.06 7.63 16.22
CA GLU A 312 28.46 6.41 16.96
C GLU A 312 29.34 5.48 16.10
N PRO A 313 30.01 4.44 16.64
CA PRO A 313 31.02 3.69 15.89
C PRO A 313 30.58 3.08 14.55
N ARG A 314 29.28 2.82 14.36
CA ARG A 314 28.71 2.25 13.13
C ARG A 314 28.04 3.29 12.22
N GLN A 315 28.06 4.58 12.56
CA GLN A 315 27.57 5.67 11.72
C GLN A 315 28.26 6.99 12.08
N ARG A 316 28.80 7.69 11.08
CA ARG A 316 29.48 8.96 11.31
C ARG A 316 28.77 10.10 10.61
N LEU A 317 28.32 11.09 11.36
CA LEU A 317 27.62 12.25 10.81
C LEU A 317 28.64 13.20 10.16
N LEU A 318 28.63 13.30 8.83
CA LEU A 318 29.61 14.10 8.08
C LEU A 318 29.20 15.55 7.93
N ALA A 319 27.92 15.78 7.61
CA ALA A 319 27.32 17.09 7.47
C ALA A 319 25.84 16.99 7.85
N HIS A 320 25.29 18.04 8.45
CA HIS A 320 23.85 18.11 8.71
C HIS A 320 23.38 19.56 8.81
N SER A 321 22.09 19.75 8.56
CA SER A 321 21.38 21.00 8.81
C SER A 321 19.98 20.71 9.33
N LEU A 322 19.58 21.44 10.37
CA LEU A 322 18.22 21.47 10.88
C LEU A 322 17.72 22.90 10.76
N SER A 323 16.59 23.10 10.10
CA SER A 323 16.02 24.42 9.87
C SER A 323 14.51 24.42 10.06
N PHE A 324 13.98 25.59 10.40
CA PHE A 324 12.56 25.78 10.71
C PHE A 324 12.01 26.95 9.90
N LEU A 325 10.75 26.84 9.49
CA LEU A 325 10.01 27.91 8.83
C LEU A 325 8.63 28.09 9.48
N PRO A 326 8.29 29.27 10.02
CA PRO A 326 9.15 30.42 10.26
C PRO A 326 10.40 30.08 11.09
N ALA A 327 11.46 30.86 10.93
CA ALA A 327 12.68 30.66 11.69
C ALA A 327 12.38 30.70 13.20
N ALA A 328 12.80 29.65 13.90
CA ALA A 328 12.58 29.48 15.33
C ALA A 328 13.91 29.12 16.01
N GLU A 329 14.12 29.68 17.20
CA GLU A 329 15.22 29.25 18.07
C GLU A 329 14.88 27.90 18.71
N HIS A 330 15.89 27.05 18.84
CA HIS A 330 15.74 25.76 19.50
C HIS A 330 16.93 25.50 20.42
N THR A 331 16.75 24.62 21.39
CA THR A 331 17.82 24.11 22.25
C THR A 331 17.97 22.60 22.02
N THR A 332 19.19 22.13 21.91
CA THR A 332 19.48 20.69 21.84
C THR A 332 19.85 20.13 23.21
N TYR A 333 19.46 18.90 23.51
CA TYR A 333 19.89 18.15 24.69
C TYR A 333 20.02 16.64 24.38
N GLN A 334 20.61 15.88 25.31
CA GLN A 334 20.59 14.42 25.28
C GLN A 334 19.62 13.90 26.35
N ASP A 335 18.75 12.96 25.97
CA ASP A 335 17.84 12.32 26.92
C ASP A 335 18.54 11.25 27.77
N THR A 336 17.79 10.56 28.63
CA THR A 336 18.31 9.51 29.53
C THR A 336 18.79 8.26 28.81
N PHE A 337 18.42 8.07 27.54
CA PHE A 337 18.88 6.96 26.69
C PHE A 337 20.05 7.37 25.79
N GLY A 338 20.48 8.63 25.86
CA GLY A 338 21.56 9.18 25.05
C GLY A 338 21.09 9.72 23.70
N ASN A 339 19.78 9.82 23.44
CA ASN A 339 19.26 10.33 22.17
C ASN A 339 19.39 11.84 22.11
N ARG A 340 19.73 12.35 20.92
CA ARG A 340 19.83 13.78 20.64
C ARG A 340 18.44 14.33 20.32
N CYS A 341 18.03 15.32 21.10
CA CYS A 341 16.69 15.91 21.05
C CYS A 341 16.79 17.42 20.80
N SER A 342 15.92 17.96 19.96
CA SER A 342 15.82 19.39 19.68
C SER A 342 14.47 19.92 20.18
N ARG A 343 14.47 20.83 21.16
CA ARG A 343 13.27 21.42 21.77
C ARG A 343 13.10 22.88 21.39
N LEU A 344 11.85 23.29 21.17
CA LEU A 344 11.49 24.67 20.87
C LEU A 344 10.03 24.98 21.18
N ASP A 345 9.74 26.26 21.33
CA ASP A 345 8.38 26.79 21.36
C ASP A 345 7.96 27.18 19.93
N VAL A 346 6.86 26.61 19.46
CA VAL A 346 6.33 26.83 18.11
C VAL A 346 5.14 27.80 18.20
N ALA A 347 5.22 28.89 17.45
CA ALA A 347 4.16 29.89 17.38
C ALA A 347 2.95 29.40 16.56
N PRO A 348 1.75 29.97 16.76
CA PRO A 348 0.59 29.65 15.95
C PRO A 348 0.79 29.95 14.46
N GLY A 349 0.23 29.10 13.61
CA GLY A 349 0.28 29.18 12.16
C GLY A 349 0.94 27.97 11.50
N PRO A 350 1.16 28.02 10.18
CA PRO A 350 1.95 27.02 9.47
C PRO A 350 3.38 26.98 10.02
N PHE A 351 3.87 25.78 10.29
CA PHE A 351 5.23 25.55 10.76
C PHE A 351 5.84 24.40 9.98
N SER A 352 7.10 24.52 9.59
CA SER A 352 7.82 23.47 8.87
C SER A 352 9.18 23.21 9.49
N LEU A 353 9.56 21.95 9.52
CA LEU A 353 10.88 21.47 9.90
C LEU A 353 11.50 20.83 8.66
N HIS A 354 12.72 21.23 8.33
CA HIS A 354 13.54 20.59 7.31
C HIS A 354 14.84 20.11 7.95
N TYR A 355 15.11 18.82 7.83
CA TYR A 355 16.35 18.19 8.24
C TYR A 355 17.02 17.50 7.05
N ASP A 356 18.32 17.71 6.86
CA ASP A 356 19.12 17.04 5.84
C ASP A 356 20.52 16.74 6.40
N ALA A 357 21.05 15.58 6.08
CA ALA A 357 22.36 15.14 6.53
C ALA A 357 23.03 14.16 5.57
N ILE A 358 24.37 14.13 5.60
CA ILE A 358 25.20 13.09 5.00
C ILE A 358 25.79 12.24 6.13
N VAL A 359 25.50 10.96 6.11
CA VAL A 359 25.95 9.98 7.10
C VAL A 359 26.83 8.94 6.42
N GLU A 360 28.00 8.69 6.99
CA GLU A 360 28.85 7.58 6.59
C GLU A 360 28.50 6.31 7.38
N VAL A 361 28.20 5.23 6.67
CA VAL A 361 27.84 3.92 7.28
C VAL A 361 28.66 2.78 6.67
N PRO A 362 28.88 1.68 7.40
CA PRO A 362 29.43 0.45 6.83
C PRO A 362 28.52 -0.12 5.73
N ARG A 363 29.12 -0.67 4.67
CA ARG A 363 28.40 -1.48 3.67
C ARG A 363 28.19 -2.94 4.11
N ALA A 364 28.79 -3.32 5.23
CA ALA A 364 28.57 -4.64 5.82
C ALA A 364 27.12 -4.79 6.29
N LEU A 365 26.59 -6.01 6.15
CA LEU A 365 25.29 -6.37 6.72
C LEU A 365 25.30 -6.23 8.24
N ASP A 366 24.10 -6.11 8.81
CA ASP A 366 23.85 -6.28 10.24
C ASP A 366 24.55 -7.55 10.75
N GLU A 367 25.33 -7.41 11.82
CA GLU A 367 26.09 -8.54 12.37
C GLU A 367 25.13 -9.58 12.95
N ALA A 368 25.50 -10.85 12.80
CA ALA A 368 24.76 -11.99 13.34
C ALA A 368 25.71 -12.93 14.09
N ASP A 369 25.23 -13.47 15.21
CA ASP A 369 25.90 -14.54 15.94
C ASP A 369 24.87 -15.59 16.32
N PHE A 370 24.77 -16.63 15.49
CA PHE A 370 23.78 -17.70 15.65
C PHE A 370 24.03 -18.55 16.90
N ASP A 371 25.22 -18.44 17.50
CA ASP A 371 25.59 -19.14 18.74
C ASP A 371 25.40 -18.24 19.98
N ALA A 372 24.93 -16.99 19.82
CA ALA A 372 24.76 -16.06 20.94
C ALA A 372 23.74 -16.60 21.96
N PRO A 373 24.14 -16.81 23.24
CA PRO A 373 23.25 -17.32 24.26
C PRO A 373 22.37 -16.20 24.84
N GLU A 374 21.27 -16.59 25.48
CA GLU A 374 20.57 -15.70 26.40
C GLU A 374 21.31 -15.60 27.73
N ASP A 375 21.55 -14.38 28.19
CA ASP A 375 22.11 -14.14 29.51
C ASP A 375 21.04 -14.33 30.57
N ALA A 376 21.36 -15.06 31.65
CA ALA A 376 20.45 -15.22 32.76
C ALA A 376 20.25 -13.88 33.48
N VAL A 377 19.03 -13.63 33.97
CA VAL A 377 18.64 -12.30 34.50
C VAL A 377 19.55 -11.83 35.64
N GLN A 378 20.02 -12.73 36.52
CA GLN A 378 20.92 -12.38 37.62
C GLN A 378 22.33 -11.95 37.16
N ASP A 379 22.71 -12.26 35.92
CA ASP A 379 24.02 -12.00 35.34
C ASP A 379 24.00 -10.79 34.38
N LEU A 380 22.82 -10.22 34.13
CA LEU A 380 22.66 -9.04 33.27
C LEU A 380 23.28 -7.79 33.90
N PRO A 381 23.90 -6.90 33.10
CA PRO A 381 24.27 -5.57 33.55
C PRO A 381 23.06 -4.79 34.06
N SER A 382 23.26 -3.96 35.08
CA SER A 382 22.16 -3.25 35.76
C SER A 382 21.37 -2.32 34.83
N GLU A 383 22.06 -1.69 33.88
CA GLU A 383 21.49 -0.83 32.85
C GLU A 383 20.63 -1.58 31.83
N VAL A 384 20.83 -2.90 31.67
CA VAL A 384 20.06 -3.74 30.74
C VAL A 384 18.73 -4.18 31.35
N LEU A 385 18.64 -4.28 32.68
CA LEU A 385 17.43 -4.71 33.40
C LEU A 385 16.20 -3.85 33.08
N LEU A 386 16.39 -2.56 32.75
CA LEU A 386 15.31 -1.66 32.34
C LEU A 386 14.55 -2.18 31.11
N TYR A 387 15.25 -2.88 30.21
CA TYR A 387 14.70 -3.39 28.95
C TYR A 387 14.03 -4.76 29.08
N LEU A 388 13.86 -5.26 30.30
CA LEU A 388 12.96 -6.38 30.64
C LEU A 388 11.56 -5.90 31.04
N LEU A 389 11.42 -4.64 31.43
CA LEU A 389 10.17 -4.12 31.97
C LEU A 389 9.13 -3.87 30.85
N PRO A 390 7.83 -4.05 31.15
CA PRO A 390 6.79 -3.58 30.25
C PRO A 390 6.85 -2.06 30.09
N SER A 391 6.42 -1.57 28.93
CA SER A 391 6.33 -0.14 28.63
C SER A 391 4.99 0.19 27.95
N ARG A 392 4.76 1.47 27.60
CA ARG A 392 3.44 1.93 27.15
C ARG A 392 2.90 1.16 25.94
N PHE A 393 3.76 0.82 24.99
CA PHE A 393 3.37 0.08 23.79
C PHE A 393 3.85 -1.37 23.81
N CYS A 394 4.89 -1.69 24.59
CA CYS A 394 5.39 -3.05 24.76
C CYS A 394 4.81 -3.67 26.04
N VAL A 395 3.58 -4.16 25.96
CA VAL A 395 2.81 -4.72 27.07
C VAL A 395 3.14 -6.21 27.31
N SER A 396 4.40 -6.48 27.63
CA SER A 396 4.93 -7.84 27.80
C SER A 396 4.27 -8.63 28.93
N ASP A 397 3.78 -7.96 29.97
CA ASP A 397 3.00 -8.53 31.06
C ASP A 397 1.63 -9.03 30.62
N VAL A 398 0.98 -8.32 29.69
CA VAL A 398 -0.30 -8.72 29.09
C VAL A 398 -0.14 -9.89 28.12
N LEU A 399 0.98 -9.92 27.38
CA LEU A 399 1.27 -10.93 26.36
C LEU A 399 2.10 -12.13 26.90
N ALA A 400 2.30 -12.21 28.21
CA ALA A 400 3.21 -13.18 28.82
C ALA A 400 2.83 -14.64 28.54
N GLU A 401 1.56 -15.00 28.74
CA GLU A 401 1.06 -16.36 28.52
C GLU A 401 1.22 -16.77 27.04
N GLU A 402 0.90 -15.87 26.12
CA GLU A 402 1.03 -16.12 24.69
C GLU A 402 2.48 -16.36 24.27
N ALA A 403 3.40 -15.52 24.76
CA ALA A 403 4.82 -15.65 24.47
C ALA A 403 5.39 -16.97 25.01
N ILE A 404 5.07 -17.31 26.26
CA ILE A 404 5.53 -18.54 26.92
C ILE A 404 5.00 -19.77 26.19
N ASN A 405 3.70 -19.78 25.83
CA ASN A 405 3.09 -20.92 25.14
C ASN A 405 3.70 -21.15 23.74
N ARG A 406 4.02 -20.08 23.02
CA ARG A 406 4.58 -20.18 21.66
C ARG A 406 6.07 -20.49 21.64
N PHE A 407 6.84 -19.89 22.54
CA PHE A 407 8.30 -19.82 22.42
C PHE A 407 9.04 -20.36 23.64
N GLY A 408 8.37 -20.51 24.80
CA GLY A 408 9.02 -20.93 26.06
C GLY A 408 9.59 -22.34 26.03
N GLY A 409 9.13 -23.20 25.11
CA GLY A 409 9.67 -24.54 24.90
C GLY A 409 10.85 -24.62 23.91
N LEU A 410 11.24 -23.50 23.29
CA LEU A 410 12.38 -23.44 22.37
C LEU A 410 13.70 -23.27 23.14
N ASP A 411 14.78 -23.81 22.58
CA ASP A 411 16.13 -23.67 23.14
C ASP A 411 16.51 -22.18 23.27
N PRO A 412 16.97 -21.72 24.44
CA PRO A 412 17.38 -20.33 24.66
C PRO A 412 18.52 -19.87 23.73
N GLY A 413 18.47 -18.62 23.27
CA GLY A 413 19.52 -18.02 22.45
C GLY A 413 18.99 -17.31 21.21
N TRP A 414 19.90 -17.01 20.28
CA TRP A 414 19.61 -16.33 19.00
C TRP A 414 18.40 -16.90 18.28
N HIS A 415 18.33 -18.22 18.14
CA HIS A 415 17.27 -18.90 17.38
C HIS A 415 15.87 -18.72 17.99
N ARG A 416 15.75 -18.56 19.31
CA ARG A 416 14.47 -18.27 19.95
C ARG A 416 13.98 -16.86 19.64
N VAL A 417 14.90 -15.89 19.64
CA VAL A 417 14.60 -14.51 19.23
C VAL A 417 14.22 -14.48 17.75
N GLN A 418 14.96 -15.18 16.88
CA GLN A 418 14.61 -15.29 15.47
C GLN A 418 13.22 -15.92 15.27
N ALA A 419 12.86 -16.95 16.05
CA ALA A 419 11.52 -17.54 15.99
C ALA A 419 10.41 -16.55 16.39
N VAL A 420 10.68 -15.67 17.36
CA VAL A 420 9.77 -14.55 17.70
C VAL A 420 9.61 -13.60 16.52
N VAL A 421 10.71 -13.18 15.90
CA VAL A 421 10.74 -12.28 14.73
C VAL A 421 9.98 -12.90 13.56
N ASP A 422 10.23 -14.18 13.24
CA ASP A 422 9.56 -14.92 12.18
C ASP A 422 8.05 -15.01 12.41
N ALA A 423 7.65 -15.31 13.64
CA ALA A 423 6.24 -15.42 14.02
C ALA A 423 5.52 -14.08 13.93
N VAL A 424 6.14 -12.99 14.39
CA VAL A 424 5.58 -11.64 14.28
C VAL A 424 5.48 -11.22 12.82
N ASN A 425 6.52 -11.45 12.02
CA ASN A 425 6.53 -11.15 10.58
C ASN A 425 5.42 -11.89 9.83
N SER A 426 5.18 -13.15 10.20
CA SER A 426 4.16 -14.00 9.57
C SER A 426 2.74 -13.68 10.05
N HIS A 427 2.60 -13.19 11.29
CA HIS A 427 1.31 -12.91 11.92
C HIS A 427 0.74 -11.54 11.52
N LEU A 428 1.60 -10.53 11.37
CA LEU A 428 1.18 -9.17 11.06
C LEU A 428 1.21 -8.89 9.55
N THR A 429 0.15 -8.26 9.05
CA THR A 429 0.14 -7.64 7.72
C THR A 429 0.52 -6.17 7.84
N PHE A 430 1.50 -5.73 7.04
CA PHE A 430 1.89 -4.31 6.98
C PHE A 430 0.83 -3.49 6.22
N GLY A 431 0.39 -2.37 6.78
CA GLY A 431 -0.54 -1.45 6.13
C GLY A 431 -0.57 -0.08 6.80
N TYR A 432 -0.44 1.00 6.01
CA TYR A 432 -0.66 2.35 6.51
C TYR A 432 -2.15 2.56 6.87
N GLY A 433 -2.43 3.37 7.89
CA GLY A 433 -3.79 3.60 8.38
C GLY A 433 -4.38 2.50 9.28
N ASP A 434 -3.70 1.36 9.43
CA ASP A 434 -4.13 0.25 10.29
C ASP A 434 -3.71 0.40 11.76
N SER A 435 -3.03 1.50 12.11
CA SER A 435 -2.57 1.80 13.47
C SER A 435 -2.91 3.23 13.90
N SER A 436 -2.67 3.54 15.16
CA SER A 436 -2.87 4.87 15.75
C SER A 436 -1.75 5.21 16.74
N PRO A 437 -1.59 6.48 17.15
CA PRO A 437 -0.58 6.86 18.14
C PRO A 437 -0.73 6.16 19.50
N THR A 438 -1.92 5.62 19.82
CA THR A 438 -2.18 4.91 21.07
C THR A 438 -2.10 3.39 20.96
N TYR A 439 -1.96 2.87 19.75
CA TYR A 439 -1.96 1.44 19.38
C TYR A 439 -0.78 0.69 20.03
N THR A 440 -1.09 -0.42 20.71
CA THR A 440 -0.15 -1.25 21.49
C THR A 440 0.20 -2.57 20.79
N ALA A 441 1.23 -3.26 21.30
CA ALA A 441 1.57 -4.61 20.88
C ALA A 441 0.39 -5.59 21.00
N ALA A 442 -0.43 -5.48 22.05
CA ALA A 442 -1.59 -6.36 22.23
C ALA A 442 -2.68 -6.08 21.17
N ASP A 443 -2.89 -4.81 20.81
CA ASP A 443 -3.82 -4.44 19.75
C ASP A 443 -3.36 -4.98 18.38
N ALA A 444 -2.07 -4.80 18.07
CA ALA A 444 -1.47 -5.33 16.84
C ALA A 444 -1.57 -6.85 16.77
N PHE A 445 -1.28 -7.54 17.88
CA PHE A 445 -1.41 -8.99 17.97
C PHE A 445 -2.86 -9.45 17.74
N ALA A 446 -3.84 -8.80 18.36
CA ALA A 446 -5.25 -9.17 18.20
C ALA A 446 -5.77 -8.89 16.78
N ALA A 447 -5.33 -7.80 16.15
CA ALA A 447 -5.80 -7.39 14.83
C ALA A 447 -5.06 -8.06 13.66
N GLY A 448 -3.85 -8.57 13.86
CA GLY A 448 -3.04 -9.18 12.81
C GLY A 448 -2.50 -8.17 11.77
N LYS A 449 -2.44 -6.88 12.12
CA LYS A 449 -2.03 -5.78 11.22
C LYS A 449 -1.35 -4.64 11.96
N GLY A 450 -0.52 -3.87 11.26
CA GLY A 450 0.16 -2.70 11.80
C GLY A 450 1.24 -2.13 10.87
N VAL A 451 2.00 -1.13 11.34
CA VAL A 451 3.17 -0.56 10.64
C VAL A 451 4.48 -0.98 11.31
N CYS A 452 5.64 -0.56 10.79
CA CYS A 452 6.96 -0.98 11.27
C CYS A 452 7.14 -0.83 12.80
N ARG A 453 6.61 0.26 13.37
CA ARG A 453 6.53 0.51 14.82
C ARG A 453 5.87 -0.63 15.58
N ASP A 454 4.73 -1.11 15.09
CA ASP A 454 3.89 -2.09 15.78
C ASP A 454 4.50 -3.50 15.69
N PHE A 455 5.15 -3.82 14.56
CA PHE A 455 5.96 -5.03 14.41
C PHE A 455 7.10 -5.08 15.44
N ALA A 456 7.85 -3.98 15.59
CA ALA A 456 8.90 -3.88 16.59
C ALA A 456 8.34 -4.00 18.02
N HIS A 457 7.23 -3.32 18.35
CA HIS A 457 6.62 -3.39 19.68
C HIS A 457 6.10 -4.78 20.04
N LEU A 458 5.51 -5.51 19.09
CA LEU A 458 5.04 -6.86 19.34
C LEU A 458 6.20 -7.82 19.61
N ALA A 459 7.24 -7.79 18.78
CA ALA A 459 8.41 -8.65 18.98
C ALA A 459 9.16 -8.32 20.27
N ILE A 460 9.30 -7.03 20.62
CA ILE A 460 9.88 -6.59 21.90
C ILE A 460 9.03 -7.10 23.07
N SER A 461 7.69 -7.01 22.99
CA SER A 461 6.80 -7.53 24.04
C SER A 461 7.00 -9.03 24.28
N PHE A 462 7.10 -9.82 23.21
CA PHE A 462 7.35 -11.25 23.31
C PHE A 462 8.74 -11.58 23.86
N CYS A 463 9.79 -10.86 23.42
CA CYS A 463 11.13 -11.05 23.98
C CYS A 463 11.15 -10.77 25.49
N ARG A 464 10.57 -9.64 25.92
CA ARG A 464 10.52 -9.26 27.34
C ARG A 464 9.70 -10.23 28.19
N ALA A 465 8.60 -10.76 27.64
CA ALA A 465 7.79 -11.80 28.28
C ALA A 465 8.57 -13.09 28.53
N LEU A 466 9.59 -13.36 27.71
CA LEU A 466 10.51 -14.50 27.85
C LEU A 466 11.76 -14.16 28.69
N ASN A 467 11.77 -13.01 29.37
CA ASN A 467 12.91 -12.46 30.11
C ASN A 467 14.15 -12.17 29.24
N ILE A 468 13.96 -11.85 27.96
CA ILE A 468 15.03 -11.47 27.05
C ILE A 468 15.02 -9.93 26.91
N PRO A 469 16.10 -9.22 27.30
CA PRO A 469 16.11 -7.76 27.21
C PRO A 469 16.07 -7.30 25.77
N ALA A 470 15.09 -6.45 25.44
CA ALA A 470 14.87 -5.95 24.09
C ALA A 470 14.54 -4.46 24.12
N ARG A 471 15.12 -3.69 23.20
CA ARG A 471 14.91 -2.24 23.09
C ARG A 471 14.46 -1.84 21.69
N TYR A 472 13.71 -0.75 21.64
CA TYR A 472 13.20 -0.18 20.40
C TYR A 472 14.22 0.76 19.80
N VAL A 473 14.34 0.71 18.47
CA VAL A 473 15.24 1.56 17.70
C VAL A 473 14.48 2.11 16.50
N PHE A 474 14.70 3.38 16.19
CA PHE A 474 14.17 3.98 14.96
C PHE A 474 15.22 4.81 14.23
N GLY A 475 15.03 4.95 12.93
CA GLY A 475 15.89 5.75 12.08
C GLY A 475 15.64 5.52 10.59
N TYR A 476 16.69 5.65 9.79
CA TYR A 476 16.63 5.48 8.34
C TYR A 476 17.18 4.11 7.93
N ILE A 477 16.54 3.49 6.93
CA ILE A 477 17.05 2.29 6.26
C ILE A 477 17.13 2.61 4.77
N PRO A 478 18.32 2.91 4.23
CA PRO A 478 18.48 3.10 2.80
C PRO A 478 18.30 1.79 2.04
N ASP A 479 17.98 1.88 0.75
CA ASP A 479 18.07 0.77 -0.21
C ASP A 479 19.51 0.58 -0.70
N LEU A 480 20.43 0.50 0.26
CA LEU A 480 21.84 0.27 -0.02
C LEU A 480 22.04 -1.18 -0.51
N ASP A 481 22.54 -1.31 -1.74
CA ASP A 481 22.80 -2.61 -2.39
C ASP A 481 21.52 -3.46 -2.58
N LEU A 482 20.35 -2.82 -2.62
CA LEU A 482 19.06 -3.40 -2.95
C LEU A 482 18.42 -2.64 -4.11
N PRO A 483 17.50 -3.26 -4.86
CA PRO A 483 16.67 -2.51 -5.81
C PRO A 483 15.98 -1.35 -5.07
N ILE A 484 15.96 -0.18 -5.68
CA ILE A 484 15.25 0.99 -5.14
C ILE A 484 13.77 0.61 -5.02
N ASP A 485 13.22 0.72 -3.81
CA ASP A 485 11.79 0.55 -3.58
C ASP A 485 11.07 1.80 -4.15
N PRO A 486 10.10 1.64 -5.08
CA PRO A 486 9.35 2.78 -5.61
C PRO A 486 8.39 3.39 -4.58
N ALA A 487 8.13 2.72 -3.45
CA ALA A 487 7.36 3.28 -2.35
C ALA A 487 8.06 4.51 -1.75
N GLU A 488 7.28 5.50 -1.29
CA GLU A 488 7.85 6.67 -0.63
C GLU A 488 8.61 6.23 0.64
N MET A 489 9.85 6.70 0.77
CA MET A 489 10.69 6.45 1.94
C MET A 489 10.01 7.01 3.20
N ASP A 490 10.07 6.25 4.28
CA ASP A 490 9.60 6.65 5.60
C ASP A 490 10.66 6.29 6.67
N PHE A 491 10.49 6.80 7.89
CA PHE A 491 11.24 6.30 9.03
C PHE A 491 10.94 4.83 9.26
N ALA A 492 11.98 4.09 9.63
CA ALA A 492 11.88 2.70 9.97
C ALA A 492 12.06 2.48 11.46
N ALA A 493 11.42 1.43 11.96
CA ALA A 493 11.57 0.94 13.30
C ALA A 493 12.02 -0.51 13.29
N TRP A 494 12.92 -0.86 14.19
CA TRP A 494 13.39 -2.22 14.42
C TRP A 494 13.67 -2.43 15.91
N MET A 495 14.26 -3.55 16.26
CA MET A 495 14.62 -3.85 17.64
C MET A 495 16.09 -4.25 17.78
N GLU A 496 16.63 -3.98 18.95
CA GLU A 496 17.89 -4.55 19.39
C GLU A 496 17.64 -5.45 20.59
N VAL A 497 18.29 -6.62 20.63
CA VAL A 497 18.12 -7.64 21.67
C VAL A 497 19.46 -7.95 22.32
N TRP A 498 19.48 -8.03 23.65
CA TRP A 498 20.69 -8.35 24.40
C TRP A 498 20.90 -9.86 24.46
N LEU A 499 21.98 -10.36 23.83
CA LEU A 499 22.40 -11.76 23.84
C LEU A 499 23.93 -11.83 23.94
N GLY A 500 24.45 -12.76 24.76
CA GLY A 500 25.88 -12.99 24.91
C GLY A 500 26.69 -11.74 25.26
N GLY A 501 26.14 -10.86 26.10
CA GLY A 501 26.83 -9.66 26.55
C GLY A 501 26.84 -8.46 25.59
N ARG A 502 26.00 -8.46 24.53
CA ARG A 502 25.85 -7.29 23.63
C ARG A 502 24.47 -7.18 22.99
N TRP A 503 24.19 -6.00 22.43
CA TRP A 503 22.99 -5.74 21.63
C TRP A 503 23.17 -6.24 20.18
N TRP A 504 22.15 -6.93 19.68
CA TRP A 504 22.05 -7.47 18.32
C TRP A 504 20.81 -6.94 17.62
N THR A 505 20.93 -6.60 16.34
CA THR A 505 19.84 -6.04 15.53
C THR A 505 18.93 -7.14 14.99
N PHE A 506 17.63 -6.98 15.21
CA PHE A 506 16.58 -7.80 14.60
C PHE A 506 15.52 -6.88 13.98
N ASP A 507 14.92 -7.32 12.88
CA ASP A 507 13.91 -6.54 12.15
C ASP A 507 12.65 -7.37 11.91
N PRO A 508 11.64 -7.24 12.77
CA PRO A 508 10.39 -8.01 12.63
C PRO A 508 9.58 -7.65 11.38
N ARG A 509 9.74 -6.45 10.80
CA ARG A 509 9.03 -6.07 9.58
C ARG A 509 9.67 -6.69 8.34
N ASN A 510 10.98 -6.52 8.19
CA ASN A 510 11.69 -6.97 6.99
C ASN A 510 12.10 -8.43 7.07
N ASN A 511 12.33 -8.91 8.28
CA ASN A 511 12.88 -10.22 8.59
C ASN A 511 14.13 -10.58 7.77
N ALA A 512 15.03 -9.60 7.62
CA ALA A 512 16.26 -9.73 6.87
C ALA A 512 17.34 -8.82 7.45
N HIS A 513 18.60 -9.26 7.33
CA HIS A 513 19.76 -8.42 7.60
C HIS A 513 19.87 -7.32 6.55
N ARG A 514 20.09 -6.08 6.99
CA ARG A 514 20.23 -4.91 6.11
C ARG A 514 21.64 -4.33 6.23
N SER A 515 22.06 -3.60 5.20
CA SER A 515 23.24 -2.74 5.22
C SER A 515 22.81 -1.30 5.48
N GLY A 516 23.70 -0.52 6.11
CA GLY A 516 23.56 0.94 6.17
C GLY A 516 22.42 1.49 7.04
N ARG A 517 21.93 0.75 8.05
CA ARG A 517 20.98 1.30 9.03
C ARG A 517 21.59 2.54 9.71
N ILE A 518 20.80 3.60 9.79
CA ILE A 518 21.18 4.87 10.44
C ILE A 518 20.22 5.11 11.60
N VAL A 519 20.73 5.00 12.81
CA VAL A 519 19.99 5.16 14.06
C VAL A 519 19.79 6.64 14.35
N ILE A 520 18.54 7.00 14.64
CA ILE A 520 18.19 8.31 15.22
C ILE A 520 18.09 8.19 16.74
N GLY A 521 17.41 7.16 17.25
CA GLY A 521 17.27 6.98 18.69
C GLY A 521 16.93 5.58 19.14
N ARG A 522 17.21 5.31 20.41
CA ARG A 522 16.96 4.06 21.12
C ARG A 522 16.19 4.32 22.41
N GLY A 523 15.23 3.46 22.72
CA GLY A 523 14.38 3.59 23.89
C GLY A 523 13.73 2.27 24.28
N ARG A 524 12.86 2.28 25.29
CA ARG A 524 12.09 1.07 25.64
C ARG A 524 10.99 0.84 24.61
N ASP A 525 10.35 1.90 24.13
CA ASP A 525 9.41 1.88 23.02
C ASP A 525 9.35 3.26 22.34
N ALA A 526 8.36 3.47 21.45
CA ALA A 526 8.22 4.71 20.70
C ALA A 526 7.89 5.95 21.55
N VAL A 527 7.48 5.83 22.82
CA VAL A 527 7.30 7.00 23.70
C VAL A 527 8.63 7.68 23.99
N ASP A 528 9.68 6.88 24.16
CA ASP A 528 11.01 7.39 24.52
C ASP A 528 11.71 8.05 23.30
N VAL A 529 11.26 7.75 22.08
CA VAL A 529 11.94 8.12 20.83
C VAL A 529 10.99 8.56 19.71
N ALA A 530 9.93 9.28 20.05
CA ALA A 530 9.00 9.81 19.06
C ALA A 530 9.68 10.86 18.16
N MET A 531 9.45 10.79 16.85
CA MET A 531 9.97 11.76 15.87
C MET A 531 9.63 13.20 16.26
N VAL A 532 8.40 13.41 16.72
CA VAL A 532 7.91 14.65 17.30
C VAL A 532 7.02 14.35 18.51
N THR A 533 7.26 15.05 19.61
CA THR A 533 6.36 15.13 20.75
C THR A 533 5.88 16.56 20.89
N THR A 534 4.57 16.80 20.81
CA THR A 534 3.98 18.11 21.04
C THR A 534 3.22 18.17 22.36
N TYR A 535 3.41 19.24 23.12
CA TYR A 535 2.70 19.51 24.36
C TYR A 535 1.47 20.38 24.07
N GLY A 536 0.58 19.83 23.27
CA GLY A 536 -0.63 20.47 22.74
C GLY A 536 -0.99 19.89 21.38
N LEU A 537 -2.14 20.30 20.86
CA LEU A 537 -2.66 19.80 19.60
C LEU A 537 -2.00 20.51 18.42
N VAL A 538 -1.50 19.73 17.48
CA VAL A 538 -1.00 20.17 16.18
C VAL A 538 -1.54 19.23 15.11
N ASP A 539 -1.75 19.76 13.91
CA ASP A 539 -2.13 18.96 12.75
C ASP A 539 -0.89 18.73 11.88
N LEU A 540 -0.48 17.48 11.69
CA LEU A 540 0.54 17.14 10.69
C LEU A 540 -0.13 17.19 9.30
N VAL A 541 0.32 18.11 8.47
CA VAL A 541 -0.21 18.35 7.11
C VAL A 541 0.57 17.56 6.06
N HIS A 542 1.88 17.48 6.22
CA HIS A 542 2.76 16.78 5.28
C HIS A 542 3.97 16.21 6.00
N MET A 543 4.37 15.03 5.57
CA MET A 543 5.60 14.36 5.98
C MET A 543 6.27 13.78 4.74
N LYS A 544 7.58 13.98 4.62
CA LYS A 544 8.42 13.34 3.62
C LYS A 544 9.75 12.93 4.25
N VAL A 545 10.27 11.77 3.87
CA VAL A 545 11.55 11.25 4.35
C VAL A 545 12.39 10.84 3.14
N TRP A 546 13.71 10.87 3.25
CA TRP A 546 14.63 10.35 2.23
C TRP A 546 15.86 9.68 2.89
N ALA A 547 16.44 8.72 2.18
CA ALA A 547 17.64 7.99 2.58
C ALA A 547 18.38 7.45 1.34
N ASP A 548 19.02 8.36 0.61
CA ASP A 548 19.61 8.10 -0.71
C ASP A 548 21.10 7.80 -0.62
N VAL A 549 21.58 6.80 -1.35
CA VAL A 549 23.02 6.56 -1.49
C VAL A 549 23.65 7.68 -2.33
N VAL A 550 24.67 8.35 -1.81
CA VAL A 550 25.40 9.41 -2.52
C VAL A 550 26.85 9.00 -2.77
N LEU A 551 27.39 9.40 -3.93
CA LEU A 551 28.80 9.18 -4.23
C LEU A 551 29.65 10.11 -3.36
N PRO A 552 30.76 9.63 -2.77
CA PRO A 552 31.68 10.50 -2.04
C PRO A 552 32.19 11.57 -3.00
N ASP A 553 32.17 12.82 -2.55
CA ASP A 553 32.63 13.97 -3.32
C ASP A 553 34.10 13.76 -3.72
N THR A 554 34.35 13.24 -4.92
CA THR A 554 35.70 13.22 -5.49
C THR A 554 36.02 14.65 -5.85
N GLY A 555 36.63 15.38 -4.93
CA GLY A 555 36.95 16.80 -5.08
C GLY A 555 37.42 17.14 -6.49
N GLN A 556 36.57 17.83 -7.26
CA GLN A 556 37.03 18.51 -8.46
C GLN A 556 37.84 19.73 -8.01
N GLU A 557 39.17 19.57 -8.03
CA GLU A 557 40.07 20.70 -8.11
C GLU A 557 39.67 21.59 -9.31
N GLY A 558 39.32 22.84 -8.98
CA GLY A 558 39.58 24.02 -9.81
C GLY A 558 39.06 24.02 -11.24
N ARG A 559 37.80 24.43 -11.44
CA ARG A 559 37.45 25.28 -12.58
C ARG A 559 36.75 26.54 -12.10
N GLY A 560 37.52 27.63 -12.09
CA GLY A 560 37.05 28.97 -11.74
C GLY A 560 35.91 29.47 -12.65
N PRO A 561 35.19 30.52 -12.21
CA PRO A 561 33.99 31.00 -12.87
C PRO A 561 34.34 31.57 -14.26
N THR A 562 33.72 31.02 -15.30
CA THR A 562 33.80 31.61 -16.64
C THR A 562 32.79 32.76 -16.70
N PRO A 563 33.21 34.00 -17.04
CA PRO A 563 32.32 35.16 -16.99
C PRO A 563 31.31 35.10 -18.14
N ARG A 564 30.04 35.37 -17.82
CA ARG A 564 28.97 35.55 -18.80
C ARG A 564 29.28 36.80 -19.66
N ARG A 565 29.22 36.63 -20.98
CA ARG A 565 28.95 37.71 -21.94
C ARG A 565 27.59 37.46 -22.57
#